data_AF-A0A955XFN9-F1
#
_entry.id   AF-A0A955XFN9-F1
#
_cell.length_a   1.000
_cell.length_b   1.000
_cell.length_c   1.000
_cell.angle_alpha   90.00
_cell.angle_beta   90.00
_cell.angle_gamma   90.00
#
_symmetry.space_group_name_H-M   'P 1'
#
loop_
_entity.id
_entity.type
_entity.pdbx_description
1 polymer ?
#
loop_
_entity_poly.entity_id
_entity_poly.type
_entity_poly.pdbx_seq_one_letter_code
_entity_poly.pdbx_strand_id
1 'polypeptide(L)'
;LFDLGTEPTANLQYLLPPDQVREICEQLAMAELPAFVSVPECTDGFPVSVQLIVRQGTEQSVALKNVVLAFEADKVNNNPHITGLQAIDPANPATPIDVAADGSTTLKRGVTYRLEASVEETDSEPYTYVPADTKVPETRRENLVITWFIEGGDSDATRTGFLPQEDDSDAAWTRARTLEWTPPKAVDFERDTARLYLVIRDGRQGQSFITRTVKLEE
;
A
#
# COMPACT_ATOMS: atom_id res chain seq x y z
N LEU A 1 -7.57 24.96 -4.77
CA LEU A 1 -8.09 23.86 -3.94
C LEU A 1 -8.83 22.94 -4.89
N PHE A 2 -8.41 21.68 -5.03
CA PHE A 2 -9.15 20.71 -5.85
C PHE A 2 -10.17 20.01 -4.95
N ASP A 3 -11.42 19.91 -5.41
CA ASP A 3 -12.40 19.04 -4.77
C ASP A 3 -12.11 17.61 -5.23
N LEU A 4 -11.75 16.76 -4.28
CA LEU A 4 -11.38 15.37 -4.52
C LEU A 4 -12.61 14.43 -4.51
N GLY A 5 -13.80 14.98 -4.27
CA GLY A 5 -15.05 14.22 -4.16
C GLY A 5 -15.21 13.53 -2.80
N THR A 6 -16.20 12.65 -2.72
CA THR A 6 -16.54 11.87 -1.51
C THR A 6 -16.19 10.39 -1.63
N GLU A 7 -15.68 9.97 -2.78
CA GLU A 7 -15.32 8.57 -3.02
C GLU A 7 -14.01 8.19 -2.30
N PRO A 8 -13.81 6.91 -1.94
CA PRO A 8 -12.58 6.44 -1.30
C PRO A 8 -11.31 6.69 -2.13
N THR A 9 -11.47 6.82 -3.45
CA THR A 9 -10.39 7.12 -4.40
C THR A 9 -10.64 8.48 -5.03
N ALA A 10 -9.68 9.38 -4.88
CA ALA A 10 -9.70 10.69 -5.52
C ALA A 10 -8.92 10.64 -6.84
N ASN A 11 -9.56 11.09 -7.92
CA ASN A 11 -8.88 11.28 -9.20
C ASN A 11 -8.54 12.75 -9.39
N LEU A 12 -7.24 13.06 -9.39
CA LEU A 12 -6.76 14.40 -9.72
C LEU A 12 -6.38 14.43 -11.20
N GLN A 13 -7.21 15.08 -12.01
CA GLN A 13 -6.79 15.46 -13.35
C GLN A 13 -5.98 16.75 -13.28
N TYR A 14 -4.70 16.66 -13.59
CA TYR A 14 -3.86 17.83 -13.76
C TYR A 14 -3.95 18.33 -15.19
N LEU A 15 -4.16 19.65 -15.35
CA LEU A 15 -4.49 20.24 -16.65
C LEU A 15 -3.26 20.67 -17.46
N LEU A 16 -2.04 20.62 -16.92
CA LEU A 16 -0.87 20.91 -17.74
C LEU A 16 -0.44 19.65 -18.49
N PRO A 17 -0.33 19.72 -19.83
CA PRO A 17 0.30 18.69 -20.63
C PRO A 17 1.74 18.38 -20.16
N PRO A 18 2.20 17.12 -20.23
CA PRO A 18 3.54 16.72 -19.76
C PRO A 18 4.71 17.57 -20.32
N ASP A 19 4.61 18.03 -21.55
CA ASP A 19 5.58 18.92 -22.21
C ASP A 19 5.69 20.28 -21.51
N GLN A 20 4.58 20.85 -21.05
CA GLN A 20 4.60 22.10 -20.28
C GLN A 20 5.23 21.91 -18.90
N VAL A 21 4.98 20.76 -18.25
CA VAL A 21 5.60 20.46 -16.96
C VAL A 21 7.11 20.27 -17.10
N ARG A 22 7.56 19.66 -18.20
CA ARG A 22 8.98 19.54 -18.54
C ARG A 22 9.62 20.91 -18.76
N GLU A 23 8.95 21.82 -19.47
CA GLU A 23 9.43 23.18 -19.68
C GLU A 23 9.63 23.93 -18.35
N ILE A 24 8.75 23.75 -17.37
CA ILE A 24 8.92 24.34 -16.04
C ILE A 24 10.22 23.85 -15.37
N CYS A 25 10.54 22.56 -15.48
CA CYS A 25 11.80 22.02 -14.95
C CYS A 25 13.03 22.63 -15.63
N GLU A 26 13.02 22.76 -16.95
CA GLU A 26 14.11 23.35 -17.72
C GLU A 26 14.32 24.83 -17.33
N GLN A 27 13.23 25.59 -17.21
CA GLN A 27 13.28 26.99 -16.80
C GLN A 27 13.80 27.15 -15.37
N LEU A 28 13.38 26.30 -14.43
CA LEU A 28 13.87 26.32 -13.05
C LEU A 28 15.37 25.97 -12.97
N ALA A 29 15.84 25.04 -13.80
CA ALA A 29 17.25 24.68 -13.85
C ALA A 29 18.14 25.81 -14.39
N MET A 30 17.59 26.70 -15.21
CA MET A 30 18.29 27.87 -15.76
C MET A 30 18.13 29.14 -14.90
N ALA A 31 17.23 29.14 -13.92
CA ALA A 31 16.95 30.30 -13.10
C ALA A 31 18.05 30.53 -12.04
N GLU A 32 18.45 31.79 -11.84
CA GLU A 32 19.26 32.19 -10.69
C GLU A 32 18.37 32.19 -9.43
N LEU A 33 18.39 31.07 -8.70
CA LEU A 33 17.64 30.92 -7.46
C LEU A 33 18.47 31.39 -6.25
N PRO A 34 17.83 31.94 -5.19
CA PRO A 34 18.52 32.21 -3.93
C PRO A 34 19.20 30.95 -3.38
N ALA A 35 20.35 31.10 -2.70
CA ALA A 35 21.16 29.99 -2.22
C ALA A 35 20.45 28.99 -1.27
N PHE A 36 19.29 29.37 -0.73
CA PHE A 36 18.46 28.52 0.13
C PHE A 36 17.38 27.73 -0.62
N VAL A 37 17.28 27.88 -1.95
CA VAL A 37 16.31 27.17 -2.80
C VAL A 37 17.06 26.21 -3.71
N SER A 38 16.75 24.93 -3.61
CA SER A 38 17.25 23.90 -4.54
C SER A 38 16.25 23.70 -5.68
N VAL A 39 16.78 23.62 -6.91
CA VAL A 39 15.99 23.17 -8.08
C VAL A 39 15.52 21.74 -7.80
N PRO A 40 14.24 21.41 -8.04
CA PRO A 40 13.77 20.03 -7.92
C PRO A 40 14.50 19.11 -8.91
N GLU A 41 14.81 17.89 -8.48
CA GLU A 41 15.33 16.87 -9.39
C GLU A 41 14.21 16.39 -10.31
N CYS A 42 14.30 16.74 -11.59
CA CYS A 42 13.25 16.47 -12.58
C CYS A 42 13.51 15.25 -13.46
N THR A 43 14.42 14.35 -13.06
CA THR A 43 14.89 13.24 -13.92
C THR A 43 13.74 12.31 -14.36
N ASP A 44 12.83 11.98 -13.46
CA ASP A 44 11.70 11.06 -13.71
C ASP A 44 10.33 11.76 -13.79
N GLY A 45 10.30 13.09 -13.68
CA GLY A 45 9.09 13.89 -13.66
C GLY A 45 9.19 15.09 -12.73
N PHE A 46 8.10 15.82 -12.54
CA PHE A 46 8.06 16.99 -11.68
C PHE A 46 7.56 16.61 -10.27
N PRO A 47 8.37 16.77 -9.21
CA PRO A 47 7.92 16.43 -7.87
C PRO A 47 6.88 17.45 -7.37
N VAL A 48 5.77 16.95 -6.85
CA VAL A 48 4.71 17.76 -6.23
C VAL A 48 4.32 17.20 -4.87
N SER A 49 3.83 18.08 -3.99
CA SER A 49 3.26 17.67 -2.71
C SER A 49 1.73 17.80 -2.78
N VAL A 50 1.04 16.70 -2.51
CA VAL A 50 -0.41 16.64 -2.37
C VAL A 50 -0.76 16.70 -0.90
N GLN A 51 -1.56 17.70 -0.51
CA GLN A 51 -2.11 17.82 0.83
C GLN A 51 -3.56 17.36 0.84
N LEU A 52 -3.86 16.33 1.64
CA LEU A 52 -5.21 15.90 1.94
C LEU A 52 -5.63 16.48 3.30
N ILE A 53 -6.79 17.11 3.34
CA ILE A 53 -7.39 17.63 4.57
C ILE A 53 -8.75 16.95 4.74
N VAL A 54 -8.88 16.14 5.78
CA VAL A 54 -10.14 15.49 6.16
C VAL A 54 -10.73 16.24 7.35
N ARG A 55 -12.02 16.57 7.29
CA ARG A 55 -12.73 17.28 8.35
C ARG A 55 -13.95 16.49 8.81
N GLN A 56 -14.12 16.37 10.12
CA GLN A 56 -15.30 15.76 10.73
C GLN A 56 -15.79 16.64 11.88
N GLY A 57 -16.88 17.38 11.64
CA GLY A 57 -17.34 18.41 12.59
C GLY A 57 -16.29 19.50 12.77
N THR A 58 -15.77 19.64 13.99
CA THR A 58 -14.68 20.59 14.32
C THR A 58 -13.29 19.96 14.25
N GLU A 59 -13.19 18.65 14.04
CA GLU A 59 -11.91 17.95 13.94
C GLU A 59 -11.35 18.04 12.53
N GLN A 60 -10.02 18.18 12.42
CA GLN A 60 -9.31 18.21 11.15
C GLN A 60 -8.06 17.32 11.24
N SER A 61 -7.91 16.46 10.24
CA SER A 61 -6.69 15.68 9.99
C SER A 61 -6.05 16.14 8.69
N VAL A 62 -4.74 16.32 8.70
CA VAL A 62 -3.95 16.75 7.54
C VAL A 62 -2.93 15.67 7.23
N ALA A 63 -2.88 15.23 5.97
CA ALA A 63 -1.86 14.34 5.45
C ALA A 63 -1.17 15.01 4.26
N LEU A 64 0.15 14.84 4.16
CA LEU A 64 0.95 15.31 3.03
C LEU A 64 1.61 14.10 2.37
N LYS A 65 1.53 14.03 1.03
CA LYS A 65 2.21 13.00 0.25
C LYS A 65 2.97 13.65 -0.89
N ASN A 66 4.23 13.28 -1.06
CA ASN A 66 5.00 13.66 -2.23
C ASN A 66 4.74 12.65 -3.35
N VAL A 67 4.46 13.15 -4.54
CA VAL A 67 4.24 12.35 -5.75
C VAL A 67 5.01 12.99 -6.90
N VAL A 68 5.28 12.21 -7.94
CA VAL A 68 5.96 12.70 -9.15
C VAL A 68 4.94 12.77 -10.27
N LEU A 69 4.83 13.94 -10.90
CA LEU A 69 4.10 14.09 -12.15
C LEU A 69 4.99 13.58 -13.27
N ALA A 70 4.75 12.34 -13.69
CA ALA A 70 5.51 11.69 -14.75
C ALA A 70 5.40 12.45 -16.07
N PHE A 71 6.52 12.58 -16.79
CA PHE A 71 6.51 13.16 -18.13
C PHE A 71 6.14 12.15 -19.22
N GLU A 72 6.34 10.86 -18.94
CA GLU A 72 6.19 9.76 -19.90
C GLU A 72 5.17 8.75 -19.37
N ALA A 73 4.40 8.13 -20.27
CA ALA A 73 3.28 7.26 -19.90
C ALA A 73 3.75 5.91 -19.32
N ASP A 74 4.94 5.44 -19.69
CA ASP A 74 5.57 4.22 -19.17
C ASP A 74 6.13 4.38 -17.75
N LYS A 75 6.16 5.62 -17.23
CA LYS A 75 6.54 5.95 -15.85
C LYS A 75 5.34 6.00 -14.90
N VAL A 76 4.12 5.79 -15.40
CA VAL A 76 2.92 5.72 -14.57
C VAL A 76 3.00 4.48 -13.67
N ASN A 77 2.75 4.68 -12.38
CA ASN A 77 2.64 3.61 -11.39
C ASN A 77 1.16 3.25 -11.18
N ASN A 78 0.79 1.97 -11.24
CA ASN A 78 -0.53 1.54 -10.80
C ASN A 78 -0.47 1.14 -9.32
N ASN A 79 -1.52 1.48 -8.56
CA ASN A 79 -1.58 1.04 -7.18
C ASN A 79 -1.68 -0.49 -7.13
N PRO A 80 -1.02 -1.17 -6.19
CA PRO A 80 -1.21 -2.59 -5.96
C PRO A 80 -2.60 -2.85 -5.35
N HIS A 81 -3.11 -4.08 -5.45
CA HIS A 81 -4.46 -4.41 -5.01
C HIS A 81 -4.47 -5.52 -3.97
N ILE A 82 -5.39 -5.42 -3.00
CA ILE A 82 -5.80 -6.56 -2.17
C ILE A 82 -7.26 -6.84 -2.49
N THR A 83 -7.54 -7.99 -3.10
CA THR A 83 -8.90 -8.34 -3.55
C THR A 83 -9.67 -9.14 -2.49
N GLY A 84 -8.96 -9.77 -1.55
CA GLY A 84 -9.53 -10.70 -0.60
C GLY A 84 -8.63 -10.96 0.61
N LEU A 85 -9.19 -11.65 1.59
CA LEU A 85 -8.48 -12.13 2.77
C LEU A 85 -9.07 -13.48 3.16
N GLN A 86 -8.22 -14.47 3.36
CA GLN A 86 -8.62 -15.79 3.84
C GLN A 86 -7.97 -16.09 5.19
N ALA A 87 -8.64 -16.90 6.00
CA ALA A 87 -8.10 -17.50 7.21
C ALA A 87 -8.00 -19.02 7.02
N ILE A 88 -6.83 -19.57 7.29
CA ILE A 88 -6.54 -21.00 7.14
C ILE A 88 -6.34 -21.59 8.52
N ASP A 89 -7.23 -22.49 8.92
CA ASP A 89 -7.10 -23.28 10.13
C ASP A 89 -6.07 -24.40 9.91
N PRO A 90 -4.97 -24.48 10.69
CA PRO A 90 -3.99 -25.55 10.57
C PRO A 90 -4.59 -26.96 10.76
N ALA A 91 -5.71 -27.09 11.48
CA ALA A 91 -6.43 -28.35 11.63
C ALA A 91 -7.25 -28.72 10.39
N ASN A 92 -7.59 -27.75 9.53
CA ASN A 92 -8.31 -27.96 8.28
C ASN A 92 -7.77 -27.08 7.13
N PRO A 93 -6.51 -27.28 6.70
CA PRO A 93 -5.88 -26.40 5.71
C PRO A 93 -6.49 -26.53 4.31
N ALA A 94 -7.23 -27.60 4.04
CA ALA A 94 -7.89 -27.85 2.76
C ALA A 94 -9.17 -27.02 2.56
N THR A 95 -9.66 -26.34 3.59
CA THR A 95 -10.86 -25.50 3.52
C THR A 95 -10.57 -24.09 4.07
N PRO A 96 -9.91 -23.23 3.28
CA PRO A 96 -9.74 -21.82 3.64
C PRO A 96 -11.09 -21.15 3.89
N ILE A 97 -11.15 -20.30 4.92
CA ILE A 97 -12.32 -19.52 5.28
C ILE A 97 -12.17 -18.14 4.66
N ASP A 98 -13.09 -17.75 3.79
CA ASP A 98 -13.12 -16.38 3.28
C ASP A 98 -13.50 -15.39 4.40
N VAL A 99 -12.70 -14.35 4.57
CA VAL A 99 -12.97 -13.28 5.54
C VAL A 99 -13.77 -12.21 4.81
N ALA A 100 -15.08 -12.29 4.94
CA ALA A 100 -16.03 -11.45 4.24
C ALA A 100 -16.00 -10.00 4.75
N ALA A 101 -16.24 -9.05 3.85
CA ALA A 101 -16.27 -7.63 4.19
C ALA A 101 -17.49 -7.22 5.05
N ASP A 102 -18.54 -8.04 5.05
CA ASP A 102 -19.80 -7.78 5.77
C ASP A 102 -19.76 -8.17 7.25
N GLY A 103 -18.65 -8.74 7.73
CA GLY A 103 -18.51 -9.17 9.12
C GLY A 103 -19.24 -10.47 9.46
N SER A 104 -19.64 -11.26 8.46
CA SER A 104 -20.31 -12.55 8.66
C SER A 104 -19.37 -13.68 9.05
N THR A 105 -18.07 -13.57 8.76
CA THR A 105 -17.07 -14.59 9.07
C THR A 105 -16.84 -14.72 10.58
N THR A 106 -16.86 -15.95 11.07
CA THR A 106 -16.58 -16.29 12.47
C THR A 106 -15.25 -17.03 12.57
N LEU A 107 -14.43 -16.66 13.55
CA LEU A 107 -13.18 -17.33 13.91
C LEU A 107 -13.16 -17.64 15.40
N LYS A 108 -12.52 -18.74 15.77
CA LYS A 108 -12.41 -19.18 17.16
C LYS A 108 -11.31 -18.43 17.88
N ARG A 109 -11.57 -18.06 19.12
CA ARG A 109 -10.61 -17.43 20.02
C ARG A 109 -9.51 -18.41 20.39
N GLY A 110 -8.28 -17.91 20.50
CA GLY A 110 -7.13 -18.72 20.92
C GLY A 110 -6.68 -19.79 19.92
N VAL A 111 -7.31 -19.89 18.73
CA VAL A 111 -6.87 -20.75 17.64
C VAL A 111 -6.00 -19.93 16.70
N THR A 112 -4.78 -20.38 16.43
CA THR A 112 -3.89 -19.72 15.48
C THR A 112 -4.34 -20.02 14.06
N TYR A 113 -4.61 -18.98 13.28
CA TYR A 113 -4.91 -19.05 11.86
C TYR A 113 -3.75 -18.48 11.05
N ARG A 114 -3.50 -19.06 9.88
CA ARG A 114 -2.71 -18.37 8.85
C ARG A 114 -3.64 -17.51 8.02
N LEU A 115 -3.50 -16.19 8.16
CA LEU A 115 -4.15 -15.23 7.29
C LEU A 115 -3.41 -15.18 5.96
N GLU A 116 -4.15 -15.05 4.85
CA GLU A 116 -3.60 -14.95 3.51
C GLU A 116 -4.33 -13.86 2.72
N ALA A 117 -3.61 -12.79 2.37
CA ALA A 117 -4.13 -11.73 1.53
C ALA A 117 -4.13 -12.14 0.06
N SER A 118 -5.24 -11.91 -0.63
CA SER A 118 -5.32 -12.13 -2.08
C SER A 118 -4.72 -10.93 -2.80
N VAL A 119 -3.45 -11.06 -3.17
CA VAL A 119 -2.66 -10.10 -3.94
C VAL A 119 -2.16 -10.84 -5.18
N GLU A 120 -2.24 -10.21 -6.34
CA GLU A 120 -1.75 -10.79 -7.59
C GLU A 120 -0.27 -10.46 -7.76
N GLU A 121 0.49 -11.40 -8.32
CA GLU A 121 1.92 -11.18 -8.55
C GLU A 121 2.19 -10.05 -9.56
N THR A 122 1.22 -9.80 -10.45
CA THR A 122 1.24 -8.69 -11.40
C THR A 122 1.15 -7.31 -10.73
N ASP A 123 0.69 -7.22 -9.48
CA ASP A 123 0.74 -5.96 -8.72
C ASP A 123 2.18 -5.54 -8.40
N SER A 124 3.15 -6.45 -8.48
CA SER A 124 4.59 -6.17 -8.41
C SER A 124 5.11 -5.79 -9.80
N GLU A 125 4.76 -4.59 -10.27
CA GLU A 125 5.02 -4.16 -11.65
C GLU A 125 6.52 -4.06 -11.97
N PRO A 126 6.92 -4.33 -13.23
CA PRO A 126 8.25 -3.99 -13.68
C PRO A 126 8.40 -2.48 -13.90
N TYR A 127 9.56 -1.92 -13.56
CA TYR A 127 9.92 -0.52 -13.82
C TYR A 127 11.39 -0.39 -14.19
N THR A 128 11.72 0.68 -14.92
CA THR A 128 13.10 1.04 -15.24
C THR A 128 13.74 1.75 -14.06
N TYR A 129 14.76 1.13 -13.48
CA TYR A 129 15.61 1.71 -12.44
C TYR A 129 16.95 2.13 -13.04
N VAL A 130 17.46 3.30 -12.67
CA VAL A 130 18.79 3.77 -13.07
C VAL A 130 19.67 3.87 -11.82
N PRO A 131 20.57 2.90 -11.57
CA PRO A 131 21.47 2.94 -10.44
C PRO A 131 22.35 4.19 -10.46
N ALA A 132 22.56 4.80 -9.28
CA ALA A 132 23.32 6.03 -9.16
C ALA A 132 24.80 5.87 -9.55
N ASP A 133 25.35 4.67 -9.36
CA ASP A 133 26.74 4.30 -9.58
C ASP A 133 27.03 3.93 -11.04
N THR A 134 26.23 3.06 -11.65
CA THR A 134 26.47 2.59 -13.03
C THR A 134 25.87 3.52 -14.07
N LYS A 135 24.79 4.24 -13.74
CA LYS A 135 23.96 4.99 -14.68
C LYS A 135 23.45 4.17 -15.86
N VAL A 136 23.47 2.84 -15.76
CA VAL A 136 22.95 1.92 -16.79
C VAL A 136 21.53 1.53 -16.38
N PRO A 137 20.51 1.88 -17.19
CA PRO A 137 19.13 1.47 -16.90
C PRO A 137 18.98 -0.05 -16.82
N GLU A 138 18.25 -0.52 -15.83
CA GLU A 138 17.88 -1.93 -15.66
C GLU A 138 16.40 -2.07 -15.30
N THR A 139 15.80 -3.20 -15.68
CA THR A 139 14.42 -3.53 -15.29
C THR A 139 14.42 -4.14 -13.90
N ARG A 140 13.64 -3.58 -12.99
CA ARG A 140 13.37 -4.12 -11.66
C ARG A 140 11.88 -4.37 -11.48
N ARG A 141 11.51 -5.21 -10.52
CA ARG A 141 10.12 -5.34 -10.05
C ARG A 141 9.92 -4.55 -8.76
N GLU A 142 8.73 -4.04 -8.56
CA GLU A 142 8.39 -3.32 -7.34
C GLU A 142 8.40 -4.20 -6.09
N ASN A 143 8.81 -3.62 -4.97
CA ASN A 143 8.64 -4.26 -3.67
C ASN A 143 7.18 -4.15 -3.27
N LEU A 144 6.55 -5.24 -2.82
CA LEU A 144 5.21 -5.18 -2.22
C LEU A 144 5.30 -5.38 -0.72
N VAL A 145 4.67 -4.51 0.04
CA VAL A 145 4.69 -4.55 1.50
C VAL A 145 3.28 -4.49 2.03
N ILE A 146 2.87 -5.48 2.81
CA ILE A 146 1.59 -5.49 3.52
C ILE A 146 1.84 -5.16 4.99
N THR A 147 1.16 -4.13 5.49
CA THR A 147 1.09 -3.81 6.91
C THR A 147 -0.26 -4.27 7.46
N TRP A 148 -0.21 -4.98 8.58
CA TRP A 148 -1.36 -5.62 9.21
C TRP A 148 -1.69 -4.87 10.49
N PHE A 149 -2.90 -4.29 10.57
CA PHE A 149 -3.42 -3.70 11.79
C PHE A 149 -4.63 -4.52 12.24
N ILE A 150 -4.45 -5.28 13.32
CA ILE A 150 -5.47 -6.21 13.81
C ILE A 150 -5.87 -5.79 15.23
N GLU A 151 -7.18 -5.74 15.49
CA GLU A 151 -7.68 -5.46 16.83
C GLU A 151 -7.53 -6.66 17.76
N GLY A 152 -6.49 -6.60 18.60
CA GLY A 152 -6.23 -7.60 19.63
C GLY A 152 -5.71 -8.93 19.09
N GLY A 153 -5.42 -9.84 20.02
CA GLY A 153 -4.78 -11.12 19.72
C GLY A 153 -3.27 -10.98 19.62
N ASP A 154 -2.63 -12.05 19.14
CA ASP A 154 -1.19 -12.11 18.94
C ASP A 154 -0.88 -12.49 17.49
N SER A 155 0.15 -11.87 16.92
CA SER A 155 0.56 -12.10 15.54
C SER A 155 2.07 -12.23 15.44
N ASP A 156 2.54 -13.14 14.59
CA ASP A 156 3.98 -13.40 14.41
C ASP A 156 4.71 -12.21 13.75
N ALA A 157 3.98 -11.37 13.02
CA ALA A 157 4.47 -10.13 12.44
C ALA A 157 3.39 -9.04 12.41
N THR A 158 3.80 -7.80 12.15
CA THR A 158 2.88 -6.69 11.83
C THR A 158 3.05 -6.22 10.40
N ARG A 159 4.04 -6.76 9.69
CA ARG A 159 4.42 -6.38 8.34
C ARG A 159 5.06 -7.57 7.62
N THR A 160 4.59 -7.83 6.41
CA THR A 160 5.16 -8.82 5.50
C THR A 160 5.46 -8.14 4.17
N GLY A 161 6.27 -8.76 3.32
CA GLY A 161 6.57 -8.18 2.02
C GLY A 161 7.34 -9.08 1.08
N PHE A 162 7.23 -8.74 -0.20
CA PHE A 162 7.90 -9.34 -1.33
C PHE A 162 8.96 -8.36 -1.81
N LEU A 163 10.21 -8.81 -1.81
CA LEU A 163 11.39 -8.04 -2.21
C LEU A 163 12.08 -8.83 -3.34
N PRO A 164 11.67 -8.65 -4.61
CA PRO A 164 12.14 -9.46 -5.74
C PRO A 164 13.66 -9.46 -5.91
N GLN A 165 14.32 -8.38 -5.49
CA GLN A 165 15.77 -8.25 -5.56
C GLN A 165 16.51 -9.11 -4.51
N GLU A 166 15.81 -9.56 -3.48
CA GLU A 166 16.35 -10.44 -2.43
C GLU A 166 15.97 -11.90 -2.68
N ASP A 167 14.70 -12.17 -2.97
CA ASP A 167 14.16 -13.52 -3.20
C ASP A 167 12.88 -13.44 -4.05
N ASP A 168 12.96 -13.84 -5.32
CA ASP A 168 11.85 -13.85 -6.31
C ASP A 168 11.19 -15.25 -6.42
N SER A 169 11.31 -16.09 -5.39
CA SER A 169 10.71 -17.44 -5.38
C SER A 169 9.22 -17.42 -5.02
N ASP A 170 8.47 -18.42 -5.49
CA ASP A 170 7.07 -18.67 -5.08
C ASP A 170 6.91 -18.72 -3.55
N ALA A 171 7.93 -19.22 -2.85
CA ALA A 171 7.95 -19.28 -1.40
C ALA A 171 8.05 -17.88 -0.77
N ALA A 172 8.86 -16.98 -1.33
CA ALA A 172 8.92 -15.58 -0.91
C ALA A 172 7.60 -14.87 -1.17
N TRP A 173 7.02 -15.07 -2.35
CA TRP A 173 5.71 -14.55 -2.71
C TRP A 173 4.63 -14.99 -1.72
N THR A 174 4.58 -16.29 -1.39
CA THR A 174 3.62 -16.85 -0.43
C THR A 174 3.82 -16.27 0.97
N ARG A 175 5.06 -16.14 1.45
CA ARG A 175 5.36 -15.53 2.76
C ARG A 175 4.98 -14.05 2.80
N ALA A 176 5.19 -13.32 1.71
CA ALA A 176 4.90 -11.89 1.64
C ALA A 176 3.43 -11.55 1.89
N ARG A 177 2.52 -12.47 1.57
CA ARG A 177 1.07 -12.28 1.68
C ARG A 177 0.41 -13.01 2.85
N THR A 178 1.19 -13.65 3.71
CA THR A 178 0.67 -14.44 4.84
C THR A 178 1.10 -13.90 6.19
N LEU A 179 0.29 -14.15 7.22
CA LEU A 179 0.55 -13.79 8.61
C LEU A 179 -0.05 -14.86 9.52
N GLU A 180 0.62 -15.24 10.60
CA GLU A 180 -0.02 -16.03 11.66
C GLU A 180 -0.70 -15.09 12.67
N TRP A 181 -1.97 -15.35 12.96
CA TRP A 181 -2.74 -14.59 13.93
C TRP A 181 -3.55 -15.50 14.84
N THR A 182 -3.45 -15.27 16.14
CA THR A 182 -4.24 -15.93 17.17
C THR A 182 -5.24 -14.91 17.73
N PRO A 183 -6.55 -15.03 17.41
CA PRO A 183 -7.55 -14.10 17.93
C PRO A 183 -7.58 -14.10 19.46
N PRO A 184 -7.84 -12.95 20.09
CA PRO A 184 -7.72 -12.81 21.54
C PRO A 184 -8.78 -13.64 22.27
N LYS A 185 -8.42 -14.15 23.44
CA LYS A 185 -9.39 -14.77 24.36
C LYS A 185 -10.35 -13.73 24.92
N ALA A 186 -11.56 -14.14 25.32
CA ALA A 186 -12.57 -13.20 25.83
C ALA A 186 -12.10 -12.44 27.08
N VAL A 187 -11.26 -13.06 27.92
CA VAL A 187 -10.67 -12.42 29.11
C VAL A 187 -9.76 -11.23 28.79
N ASP A 188 -9.12 -11.24 27.61
CA ASP A 188 -8.19 -10.19 27.17
C ASP A 188 -8.87 -9.18 26.21
N PHE A 189 -10.06 -9.53 25.71
CA PHE A 189 -10.77 -8.76 24.69
C PHE A 189 -12.27 -9.05 24.71
N GLU A 190 -13.01 -8.21 25.45
CA GLU A 190 -14.44 -8.39 25.75
C GLU A 190 -15.35 -8.31 24.52
N ARG A 191 -14.92 -7.63 23.44
CA ARG A 191 -15.71 -7.49 22.21
C ARG A 191 -15.79 -8.82 21.48
N ASP A 192 -16.96 -9.15 20.94
CA ASP A 192 -17.23 -10.33 20.12
C ASP A 192 -16.81 -10.18 18.65
N THR A 193 -16.18 -9.06 18.31
CA THR A 193 -15.73 -8.76 16.95
C THR A 193 -14.35 -8.11 16.94
N ALA A 194 -13.53 -8.45 15.96
CA ALA A 194 -12.24 -7.81 15.70
C ALA A 194 -12.21 -7.24 14.27
N ARG A 195 -11.64 -6.04 14.12
CA ARG A 195 -11.37 -5.44 12.81
C ARG A 195 -9.93 -5.70 12.39
N LEU A 196 -9.76 -5.95 11.09
CA LEU A 196 -8.49 -6.12 10.42
C LEU A 196 -8.40 -5.06 9.33
N TYR A 197 -7.32 -4.29 9.34
CA TYR A 197 -6.96 -3.36 8.26
C TYR A 197 -5.66 -3.84 7.63
N LEU A 198 -5.69 -4.09 6.34
CA LEU A 198 -4.53 -4.50 5.56
C LEU A 198 -4.20 -3.36 4.62
N VAL A 199 -2.97 -2.87 4.68
CA VAL A 199 -2.47 -1.80 3.82
C VAL A 199 -1.32 -2.34 2.99
N ILE A 200 -1.50 -2.41 1.67
CA ILE A 200 -0.43 -2.75 0.74
C ILE A 200 0.22 -1.48 0.19
N ARG A 201 1.54 -1.50 0.02
CA ARG A 201 2.34 -0.44 -0.60
C ARG A 201 3.34 -1.05 -1.56
N ASP A 202 3.52 -0.41 -2.71
CA ASP A 202 4.59 -0.74 -3.66
C ASP A 202 5.88 0.07 -3.42
N GLY A 203 6.91 -0.19 -4.21
CA GLY A 203 8.19 0.52 -4.17
C GLY A 203 8.15 1.95 -4.73
N ARG A 204 7.20 2.27 -5.61
CA ARG A 204 6.98 3.60 -6.20
C ARG A 204 5.82 4.37 -5.55
N GLN A 205 5.53 4.06 -4.28
CA GLN A 205 4.57 4.74 -3.40
C GLN A 205 3.08 4.56 -3.74
N GLY A 206 2.72 3.67 -4.66
CA GLY A 206 1.33 3.25 -4.82
C GLY A 206 0.85 2.47 -3.60
N GLN A 207 -0.45 2.57 -3.33
CA GLN A 207 -1.04 2.01 -2.12
C GLN A 207 -2.49 1.60 -2.33
N SER A 208 -2.90 0.57 -1.61
CA SER A 208 -4.30 0.18 -1.46
C SER A 208 -4.53 -0.38 -0.07
N PHE A 209 -5.79 -0.52 0.32
CA PHE A 209 -6.15 -1.12 1.58
C PHE A 209 -7.50 -1.81 1.51
N ILE A 210 -7.68 -2.80 2.37
CA ILE A 210 -8.98 -3.37 2.66
C ILE A 210 -9.23 -3.35 4.17
N THR A 211 -10.50 -3.34 4.54
CA THR A 211 -10.94 -3.56 5.92
C THR A 211 -11.79 -4.82 5.96
N ARG A 212 -11.64 -5.59 7.04
CA ARG A 212 -12.45 -6.77 7.35
C ARG A 212 -12.88 -6.75 8.81
N THR A 213 -13.98 -7.40 9.09
CA THR A 213 -14.47 -7.64 10.45
C THR A 213 -14.70 -9.14 10.60
N VAL A 214 -14.32 -9.70 11.73
CA VAL A 214 -14.62 -11.09 12.09
C VAL A 214 -15.36 -11.13 13.40
N LYS A 215 -16.28 -12.09 13.53
CA LYS A 215 -16.87 -12.48 14.81
C LYS A 215 -15.93 -13.45 15.53
N LEU A 216 -15.85 -13.33 16.83
CA LEU A 216 -14.98 -14.11 17.70
C LEU A 216 -15.83 -15.02 18.59
N GLU A 217 -15.74 -16.32 18.37
CA GLU A 217 -16.42 -17.35 19.17
C GLU A 217 -15.43 -18.13 20.05
N GLU A 218 -15.91 -18.77 21.11
CA GLU A 218 -15.08 -19.61 21.99
C GLU A 218 -14.62 -20.91 21.33
#